data_AF-A0A497EP57-F1
#
_entry.id   AF-A0A497EP57-F1
#
_cell.length_a   1.000
_cell.length_b   1.000
_cell.length_c   1.000
_cell.angle_alpha   90.00
_cell.angle_beta   90.00
_cell.angle_gamma   90.00
#
_symmetry.space_group_name_H-M   'P 1'
#
loop_
_entity.id
_entity.type
_entity.pdbx_description
1 polymer ?
#
loop_
_entity_poly.entity_id
_entity_poly.type
_entity_poly.pdbx_seq_one_letter_code
_entity_poly.pdbx_strand_id
1 'polypeptide(L)'
;MMVPASYMLVPIFVVVVVALSLYSVKRGKPTPSPVKSLFILIAFAIVVTLIYASRGLPLEASIGAALKLVSSAILLIGAVFIVCASIGLFRFGDEWGVNIFYVRNHITGIIDDTCALVMIFVGLLIGRVDVAAVGLIFFALIPFIGNALANAYYYTKQRGERP
;
A
#
# COMPACT_ATOMS: atom_id res chain seq x y z
N MET A 1 -8.17 -6.61 35.97
CA MET A 1 -9.18 -6.19 34.98
C MET A 1 -8.99 -7.08 33.76
N MET A 2 -9.85 -8.06 33.51
CA MET A 2 -9.69 -8.98 32.37
C MET A 2 -10.10 -8.27 31.08
N VAL A 3 -9.16 -8.14 30.14
CA VAL A 3 -9.46 -7.64 28.79
C VAL A 3 -10.37 -8.67 28.10
N PRO A 4 -11.57 -8.29 27.62
CA PRO A 4 -12.46 -9.23 26.95
C PRO A 4 -11.78 -9.86 25.73
N ALA A 5 -11.97 -11.16 25.52
CA ALA A 5 -11.28 -11.92 24.48
C ALA A 5 -11.45 -11.34 23.06
N SER A 6 -12.54 -10.61 22.81
CA SER A 6 -12.78 -9.87 21.57
C SER A 6 -11.73 -8.79 21.27
N TYR A 7 -11.18 -8.13 22.30
CA TYR A 7 -10.14 -7.12 22.13
C TYR A 7 -8.77 -7.72 21.82
N MET A 8 -8.55 -9.00 22.12
CA MET A 8 -7.30 -9.72 21.78
C MET A 8 -7.25 -10.11 20.30
N LEU A 9 -8.39 -10.18 19.61
CA LEU A 9 -8.44 -10.56 18.19
C LEU A 9 -7.87 -9.50 17.25
N VAL A 10 -8.06 -8.22 17.57
CA VAL A 10 -7.53 -7.10 16.78
C VAL A 10 -5.99 -7.08 16.74
N PRO A 11 -5.27 -7.11 17.87
CA PRO A 11 -3.80 -7.14 17.83
C PRO A 11 -3.27 -8.42 17.18
N ILE A 12 -3.93 -9.58 17.38
CA ILE A 12 -3.56 -10.82 16.69
C ILE A 12 -3.70 -10.66 15.17
N PHE A 13 -4.81 -10.11 14.70
CA PHE A 13 -5.04 -9.85 13.28
C PHE A 13 -3.96 -8.93 12.69
N VAL A 14 -3.64 -7.82 13.37
CA VAL A 14 -2.57 -6.90 12.94
C VAL A 14 -1.23 -7.61 12.87
N VAL A 15 -0.85 -8.36 13.92
CA VAL A 15 0.42 -9.10 13.96
C VAL A 15 0.50 -10.12 12.81
N VAL A 16 -0.57 -10.87 12.54
CA VAL A 16 -0.60 -11.86 11.46
C VAL A 16 -0.44 -11.19 10.09
N VAL A 17 -1.19 -10.11 9.82
CA VAL A 17 -1.12 -9.40 8.53
C VAL A 17 0.27 -8.79 8.32
N VAL A 18 0.84 -8.16 9.35
CA VAL A 18 2.18 -7.58 9.29
C VAL A 18 3.25 -8.66 9.10
N ALA A 19 3.18 -9.76 9.84
CA ALA A 19 4.13 -10.86 9.72
C ALA A 19 4.12 -11.50 8.32
N LEU A 20 2.94 -11.72 7.74
CA LEU A 20 2.81 -12.23 6.36
C LEU A 20 3.34 -11.24 5.33
N SER A 21 3.11 -9.95 5.53
CA SER A 21 3.63 -8.88 4.67
C SER A 21 5.16 -8.85 4.70
N LEU A 22 5.76 -8.87 5.90
CA LEU A 22 7.22 -8.93 6.07
C LEU A 22 7.80 -10.22 5.49
N TYR A 23 7.10 -11.34 5.62
CA TYR A 23 7.49 -12.61 5.02
C TYR A 23 7.51 -12.53 3.48
N SER A 24 6.53 -11.87 2.87
CA SER A 24 6.48 -11.60 1.43
C SER A 24 7.68 -10.76 0.98
N VAL A 25 8.01 -9.71 1.73
CA VAL A 25 9.18 -8.85 1.47
C VAL A 25 10.47 -9.67 1.53
N LYS A 26 10.65 -10.46 2.59
CA LYS A 26 11.84 -11.33 2.75
C LYS A 26 12.01 -12.33 1.61
N ARG A 27 10.91 -12.84 1.05
CA ARG A 27 10.91 -13.77 -0.09
C ARG A 27 11.08 -13.08 -1.44
N GLY A 28 10.98 -11.75 -1.51
CA GLY A 28 11.01 -10.97 -2.74
C GLY A 28 9.82 -11.24 -3.68
N LYS A 29 8.77 -11.90 -3.19
CA LYS A 29 7.57 -12.22 -3.96
C LYS A 29 6.34 -12.22 -3.05
N PRO A 30 5.18 -11.71 -3.50
CA PRO A 30 3.96 -11.75 -2.71
C PRO A 30 3.60 -13.20 -2.33
N THR A 31 3.45 -13.45 -1.03
CA THR A 31 3.03 -14.74 -0.47
C THR A 31 1.86 -14.50 0.49
N PRO A 32 0.61 -14.85 0.10
CA PRO A 32 0.19 -15.49 -1.16
C PRO A 32 0.34 -14.59 -2.40
N SER A 33 0.31 -15.20 -3.59
CA SER A 33 0.34 -14.42 -4.84
C SER A 33 -0.87 -13.48 -4.93
N PRO A 34 -0.80 -12.36 -5.67
CA PRO A 34 -1.88 -11.36 -5.68
C PRO A 34 -3.26 -11.93 -6.00
N VAL A 35 -3.31 -12.85 -6.97
CA VAL A 35 -4.55 -13.56 -7.35
C VAL A 35 -5.08 -14.42 -6.21
N LYS A 36 -4.21 -15.17 -5.53
CA LYS A 36 -4.61 -15.98 -4.36
C LYS A 36 -5.05 -15.11 -3.20
N SER A 37 -4.35 -14.00 -2.96
CA SER A 37 -4.70 -13.02 -1.94
C SER A 37 -6.08 -12.42 -2.21
N LEU A 38 -6.43 -12.12 -3.47
CA LEU A 38 -7.76 -11.66 -3.83
C LEU A 38 -8.84 -12.68 -3.45
N PHE A 39 -8.68 -13.95 -3.83
CA PHE A 39 -9.65 -15.00 -3.47
C PHE A 39 -9.74 -15.22 -1.96
N ILE A 40 -8.61 -15.14 -1.25
CA ILE A 40 -8.58 -15.23 0.22
C ILE A 40 -9.34 -14.07 0.86
N LEU A 41 -9.15 -12.84 0.38
CA LEU A 41 -9.85 -11.66 0.90
C LEU A 41 -11.37 -11.72 0.62
N ILE A 42 -11.77 -12.20 -0.56
CA ILE A 42 -13.18 -12.41 -0.90
C ILE A 42 -13.80 -13.49 0.00
N ALA A 43 -13.14 -14.64 0.13
CA ALA A 43 -13.60 -15.72 1.00
C ALA A 43 -13.70 -15.25 2.47
N PHE A 44 -12.70 -14.50 2.93
CA PHE A 44 -12.71 -13.89 4.26
C PHE A 44 -13.90 -12.92 4.43
N ALA A 45 -14.17 -12.07 3.46
CA ALA A 45 -15.32 -11.17 3.50
C ALA A 45 -16.66 -11.92 3.60
N ILE A 46 -16.81 -13.00 2.82
CA ILE A 46 -18.01 -13.85 2.83
C ILE A 46 -18.17 -14.51 4.21
N VAL A 47 -17.12 -15.14 4.72
CA VAL A 47 -17.13 -15.81 6.04
C VAL A 47 -17.48 -14.82 7.15
N VAL A 48 -16.85 -13.64 7.17
CA VAL A 48 -17.14 -12.59 8.17
C VAL A 48 -18.59 -12.12 8.07
N THR A 49 -19.10 -11.92 6.86
CA THR A 49 -20.50 -11.54 6.63
C THR A 49 -21.45 -12.59 7.19
N LEU A 50 -21.22 -13.87 6.91
CA LEU A 50 -22.04 -14.98 7.41
C LEU A 50 -22.00 -15.10 8.94
N ILE A 51 -20.82 -14.90 9.55
CA ILE A 51 -20.68 -14.91 11.01
C ILE A 51 -21.49 -13.77 11.64
N TYR A 52 -21.44 -12.55 11.09
CA TYR A 52 -22.22 -11.45 11.64
C TYR A 52 -23.72 -11.61 11.39
N ALA A 53 -24.12 -12.06 10.21
CA ALA A 53 -25.53 -12.33 9.90
C ALA A 53 -26.12 -13.42 10.80
N SER A 54 -25.38 -14.50 11.07
CA SER A 54 -25.81 -15.57 11.98
C SER A 54 -25.93 -15.14 13.45
N ARG A 55 -25.33 -14.00 13.81
CA ARG A 55 -25.47 -13.37 15.14
C ARG A 55 -26.62 -12.35 15.21
N GLY A 56 -27.45 -12.28 14.17
CA GLY A 56 -28.64 -11.43 14.13
C GLY A 56 -28.37 -9.99 13.67
N LEU A 57 -27.18 -9.67 13.14
CA LEU A 57 -26.98 -8.37 12.50
C LEU A 57 -27.72 -8.32 11.15
N PRO A 58 -28.27 -7.16 10.76
CA PRO A 58 -28.78 -6.94 9.40
C PRO A 58 -27.72 -7.29 8.35
N LEU A 59 -28.15 -7.83 7.21
CA LEU A 59 -27.24 -8.25 6.14
C LEU A 59 -26.36 -7.08 5.65
N GLU A 60 -26.96 -5.90 5.46
CA GLU A 60 -26.24 -4.69 5.05
C GLU A 60 -25.13 -4.30 6.03
N ALA A 61 -25.44 -4.33 7.33
CA ALA A 61 -24.47 -4.03 8.38
C ALA A 61 -23.34 -5.07 8.43
N SER A 62 -23.68 -6.35 8.22
CA SER A 62 -22.72 -7.46 8.18
C SER A 62 -21.74 -7.33 7.01
N ILE A 63 -22.26 -7.01 5.82
CA ILE A 63 -21.45 -6.75 4.62
C ILE A 63 -20.52 -5.55 4.86
N GLY A 64 -21.07 -4.45 5.39
CA GLY A 64 -20.29 -3.24 5.70
C GLY A 64 -19.14 -3.51 6.67
N ALA A 65 -19.37 -4.33 7.70
CA ALA A 65 -18.32 -4.72 8.65
C ALA A 65 -17.23 -5.58 8.00
N ALA A 66 -17.61 -6.53 7.14
CA ALA A 66 -16.66 -7.37 6.40
C ALA A 66 -15.78 -6.54 5.45
N LEU A 67 -16.38 -5.63 4.69
CA LEU A 67 -15.65 -4.74 3.78
C LEU A 67 -14.68 -3.82 4.52
N LYS A 68 -15.06 -3.30 5.70
CA LYS A 68 -14.16 -2.51 6.55
C LYS A 68 -12.95 -3.33 7.00
N LEU A 69 -13.16 -4.58 7.44
CA LEU A 69 -12.06 -5.47 7.83
C LEU A 69 -11.09 -5.77 6.68
N VAL A 70 -11.62 -6.08 5.48
CA VAL A 70 -10.80 -6.28 4.29
C VAL A 70 -10.01 -5.02 3.93
N SER A 71 -10.67 -3.86 3.97
CA SER A 71 -10.04 -2.57 3.69
C SER A 71 -8.89 -2.29 4.67
N SER A 72 -9.11 -2.54 5.96
CA SER A 72 -8.07 -2.42 6.99
C SER A 72 -6.89 -3.37 6.74
N ALA A 73 -7.15 -4.60 6.30
CA ALA A 73 -6.10 -5.56 5.94
C ALA A 73 -5.22 -5.01 4.81
N ILE A 74 -5.84 -4.52 3.73
CA ILE A 74 -5.16 -3.99 2.55
C ILE A 74 -4.32 -2.76 2.92
N LEU A 75 -4.86 -1.85 3.72
CA LEU A 75 -4.13 -0.65 4.17
C LEU A 75 -2.91 -1.01 5.02
N LEU A 76 -3.02 -1.99 5.92
CA LEU A 76 -1.88 -2.46 6.71
C LEU A 76 -0.79 -3.11 5.84
N ILE A 77 -1.17 -3.95 4.87
CA ILE A 77 -0.22 -4.55 3.93
C ILE A 77 0.49 -3.45 3.12
N GLY A 78 -0.26 -2.49 2.59
CA GLY A 78 0.28 -1.34 1.85
C GLY A 78 1.27 -0.52 2.67
N ALA A 79 0.93 -0.23 3.93
CA ALA A 79 1.82 0.50 4.84
C ALA A 79 3.17 -0.23 5.05
N VAL A 80 3.15 -1.54 5.25
CA VAL A 80 4.40 -2.34 5.38
C VAL A 80 5.23 -2.24 4.10
N PHE A 81 4.61 -2.35 2.93
CA PHE A 81 5.33 -2.26 1.65
C PHE A 81 5.90 -0.86 1.38
N ILE A 82 5.18 0.21 1.72
CA ILE A 82 5.68 1.58 1.62
C ILE A 82 6.92 1.77 2.52
N VAL A 83 6.89 1.27 3.76
CA VAL A 83 8.05 1.33 4.66
C VAL A 83 9.24 0.57 4.07
N CYS A 84 9.02 -0.65 3.54
CA CYS A 84 10.07 -1.42 2.90
C CYS A 84 10.63 -0.75 1.64
N ALA A 85 9.77 -0.14 0.82
CA ALA A 85 10.17 0.62 -0.36
C ALA A 85 11.00 1.86 0.04
N SER A 86 10.60 2.54 1.11
CA SER A 86 11.34 3.70 1.66
C SER A 86 12.72 3.29 2.18
N ILE A 87 12.83 2.15 2.86
CA ILE A 87 14.14 1.59 3.24
C ILE A 87 14.98 1.29 2.00
N GLY A 88 14.38 0.71 0.95
CA GLY A 88 15.04 0.47 -0.33
C GLY A 88 15.56 1.75 -1.00
N LEU A 89 14.79 2.84 -0.92
CA LEU A 89 15.18 4.15 -1.45
C LEU A 89 16.48 4.68 -0.82
N PHE A 90 16.63 4.54 0.49
CA PHE A 90 17.82 5.01 1.23
C PHE A 90 18.98 4.01 1.26
N ARG A 91 18.72 2.73 1.00
CA ARG A 91 19.73 1.67 1.07
C ARG A 91 20.76 1.75 -0.06
N PHE A 92 20.36 2.20 -1.24
CA PHE A 92 21.22 2.19 -2.41
C PHE A 92 21.72 3.60 -2.74
N GLY A 93 23.00 3.86 -2.44
CA GLY A 93 23.67 5.13 -2.70
C GLY A 93 24.22 5.24 -4.12
N ASP A 94 24.95 6.33 -4.37
CA ASP A 94 25.54 6.63 -5.68
C ASP A 94 26.69 5.67 -6.04
N GLU A 95 27.22 4.94 -5.05
CA GLU A 95 28.25 3.91 -5.24
C GLU A 95 27.79 2.71 -6.10
N TRP A 96 26.48 2.54 -6.30
CA TRP A 96 25.88 1.44 -7.08
C TRP A 96 25.81 1.73 -8.59
N GLY A 97 26.39 2.85 -9.03
CA GLY A 97 26.55 3.20 -10.43
C GLY A 97 25.45 4.09 -10.99
N VAL A 98 25.60 4.44 -12.26
CA VAL A 98 24.89 5.55 -12.90
C VAL A 98 23.38 5.34 -13.08
N ASN A 99 22.93 4.08 -13.03
CA ASN A 99 21.53 3.71 -13.16
C ASN A 99 20.75 3.85 -11.84
N ILE A 100 21.43 4.03 -10.71
CA ILE A 100 20.76 4.01 -9.40
C ILE A 100 19.80 5.20 -9.21
N PHE A 101 20.09 6.33 -9.86
CA PHE A 101 19.16 7.46 -9.90
C PHE A 101 17.80 7.06 -10.48
N TYR A 102 17.77 6.36 -11.63
CA TYR A 102 16.51 5.94 -12.27
C TYR A 102 15.75 4.93 -11.43
N VAL A 103 16.46 4.01 -10.77
CA VAL A 103 15.83 3.04 -9.87
C VAL A 103 15.20 3.73 -8.66
N ARG A 104 15.91 4.68 -8.02
CA ARG A 104 15.36 5.46 -6.91
C ARG A 104 14.17 6.30 -7.34
N ASN A 105 14.27 6.98 -8.48
CA ASN A 105 13.16 7.74 -9.08
C ASN A 105 11.92 6.85 -9.33
N HIS A 106 12.13 5.62 -9.80
CA HIS A 106 11.04 4.66 -9.99
C HIS A 106 10.42 4.19 -8.66
N ILE A 107 11.24 3.89 -7.65
CA ILE A 107 10.77 3.51 -6.31
C ILE A 107 9.97 4.66 -5.67
N THR A 108 10.47 5.90 -5.73
CA THR A 108 9.76 7.09 -5.24
C THR A 108 8.44 7.27 -5.96
N GLY A 109 8.41 7.12 -7.29
CA GLY A 109 7.16 7.17 -8.07
C GLY A 109 6.12 6.14 -7.60
N ILE A 110 6.52 4.89 -7.36
CA ILE A 110 5.62 3.85 -6.84
C ILE A 110 5.07 4.21 -5.46
N ILE A 111 5.92 4.75 -4.57
CA ILE A 111 5.50 5.19 -3.23
C ILE A 111 4.47 6.31 -3.35
N ASP A 112 4.75 7.33 -4.15
CA ASP A 112 3.87 8.49 -4.33
C ASP A 112 2.55 8.10 -4.97
N ASP A 113 2.56 7.26 -6.02
CA ASP A 113 1.35 6.77 -6.69
C ASP A 113 0.47 5.96 -5.71
N THR A 114 1.09 5.11 -4.90
CA THR A 114 0.36 4.32 -3.89
C THR A 114 -0.27 5.23 -2.84
N CYS A 115 0.47 6.21 -2.32
CA CYS A 115 -0.05 7.20 -1.37
C CYS A 115 -1.18 8.04 -1.97
N ALA A 116 -1.05 8.45 -3.23
CA ALA A 116 -2.07 9.21 -3.95
C ALA A 116 -3.36 8.40 -4.12
N LEU A 117 -3.27 7.12 -4.52
CA LEU A 117 -4.41 6.22 -4.59
C LEU A 117 -5.07 6.02 -3.22
N VAL A 118 -4.28 5.87 -2.15
CA VAL A 118 -4.81 5.79 -0.78
C VAL A 118 -5.57 7.07 -0.43
N MET A 119 -5.03 8.25 -0.72
CA MET A 119 -5.74 9.53 -0.51
C MET A 119 -7.06 9.59 -1.27
N ILE A 120 -7.09 9.16 -2.53
CA ILE A 120 -8.32 9.10 -3.35
C ILE A 120 -9.35 8.18 -2.70
N PHE A 121 -9.02 6.90 -2.49
CA PHE A 121 -10.00 5.91 -2.04
C PHE A 121 -10.41 6.13 -0.58
N VAL A 122 -9.47 6.45 0.32
CA VAL A 122 -9.80 6.74 1.72
C VAL A 122 -10.55 8.06 1.82
N GLY A 123 -10.16 9.09 1.05
CA GLY A 123 -10.87 10.38 1.00
C GLY A 123 -12.33 10.21 0.60
N LEU A 124 -12.60 9.46 -0.47
CA LEU A 124 -13.96 9.12 -0.89
C LEU A 124 -14.72 8.30 0.17
N LEU A 125 -14.05 7.34 0.82
CA LEU A 125 -14.64 6.50 1.87
C LEU A 125 -15.10 7.31 3.09
N ILE A 126 -14.33 8.32 3.52
CA ILE A 126 -14.66 9.15 4.68
C ILE A 126 -15.46 10.41 4.31
N GLY A 127 -15.88 10.55 3.05
CA GLY A 127 -16.61 11.73 2.55
C GLY A 127 -15.77 13.00 2.43
N ARG A 128 -14.44 12.90 2.50
CA ARG A 128 -13.49 14.01 2.36
C ARG A 128 -13.03 14.15 0.92
N VAL A 129 -13.89 14.80 0.13
CA VAL A 129 -13.64 15.09 -1.29
C VAL A 129 -12.41 15.97 -1.52
N ASP A 130 -12.03 16.77 -0.52
CA ASP A 130 -10.80 17.58 -0.50
C ASP A 130 -9.55 16.69 -0.56
N VAL A 131 -9.47 15.66 0.29
CA VAL A 131 -8.35 14.71 0.31
C VAL A 131 -8.29 13.91 -0.99
N ALA A 132 -9.45 13.50 -1.50
CA ALA A 132 -9.51 12.76 -2.75
C ALA A 132 -9.06 13.59 -3.95
N ALA A 133 -9.44 14.87 -4.00
CA ALA A 133 -9.00 15.80 -5.04
C ALA A 133 -7.49 16.02 -5.01
N VAL A 134 -6.91 16.20 -3.81
CA VAL A 134 -5.44 16.29 -3.63
C VAL A 134 -4.78 15.03 -4.16
N GLY A 135 -5.24 13.84 -3.76
CA GLY A 135 -4.71 12.58 -4.27
C GLY A 135 -4.76 12.47 -5.78
N LEU A 136 -5.84 12.91 -6.42
CA LEU A 136 -5.99 12.89 -7.87
C LEU A 136 -4.98 13.81 -8.57
N ILE A 137 -4.76 15.02 -8.04
CA ILE A 137 -3.76 15.95 -8.56
C ILE A 137 -2.35 15.35 -8.48
N PHE A 138 -1.98 14.78 -7.33
CA PHE A 138 -0.69 14.10 -7.17
C PHE A 138 -0.56 12.94 -8.15
N PHE A 139 -1.54 12.03 -8.21
CA PHE A 139 -1.53 10.88 -9.11
C PHE A 139 -1.36 11.28 -10.58
N ALA A 140 -2.00 12.37 -11.01
CA ALA A 140 -1.87 12.87 -12.37
C ALA A 140 -0.47 13.45 -12.66
N LEU A 141 0.17 14.10 -11.67
CA LEU A 141 1.42 14.84 -11.86
C LEU A 141 2.69 14.01 -11.61
N ILE A 142 2.62 12.96 -10.79
CA ILE A 142 3.79 12.11 -10.45
C ILE A 142 4.54 11.59 -11.70
N PRO A 143 3.89 11.06 -12.75
CA PRO A 143 4.59 10.58 -13.94
C PRO A 143 5.36 11.70 -14.66
N PHE A 144 4.82 12.91 -14.68
CA PHE A 144 5.47 14.07 -15.31
C PHE A 144 6.70 14.51 -14.53
N ILE A 145 6.60 14.57 -13.20
CA ILE A 145 7.71 14.90 -12.32
C ILE A 145 8.84 13.87 -12.47
N GLY A 146 8.49 12.57 -12.43
CA GLY A 146 9.45 11.48 -12.59
C GLY A 146 10.18 11.53 -13.93
N ASN A 147 9.47 11.82 -15.03
CA ASN A 147 10.07 11.98 -16.36
C ASN A 147 10.95 13.24 -16.45
N ALA A 148 10.52 14.37 -15.89
CA ALA A 148 11.30 15.60 -15.87
C ALA A 148 12.61 15.43 -15.09
N LEU A 149 12.57 14.77 -13.93
CA LEU A 149 13.75 14.45 -13.11
C LEU A 149 14.72 13.53 -13.85
N ALA A 150 14.20 12.47 -14.48
CA ALA A 150 14.99 11.54 -15.29
C ALA A 150 15.72 12.26 -16.45
N ASN A 151 15.01 13.13 -17.17
CA ASN A 151 15.59 13.89 -18.28
C ASN A 151 16.62 14.92 -17.79
N ALA A 152 16.34 15.64 -16.71
CA ALA A 152 17.27 16.60 -16.13
C ALA A 152 18.58 15.91 -15.71
N TYR A 153 18.49 14.74 -15.08
CA TYR A 153 19.66 13.96 -14.70
C TYR A 153 20.44 13.44 -15.92
N TYR A 154 19.74 12.89 -16.92
CA TYR A 154 20.35 12.41 -18.16
C TYR A 154 21.18 13.50 -18.85
N TYR A 155 20.60 14.69 -19.07
CA TYR A 155 21.29 15.78 -19.75
C TYR A 155 22.43 16.39 -18.93
N THR A 156 22.30 16.45 -17.61
CA THR A 156 23.38 16.95 -16.74
C THR A 156 24.59 16.02 -16.80
N LYS A 157 24.35 14.71 -16.73
CA LYS A 157 25.42 13.71 -16.86
C LYS A 157 26.05 13.73 -18.26
N GLN A 158 25.23 13.78 -19.30
CA GLN A 158 25.73 13.85 -20.68
C GLN A 158 26.53 15.12 -20.96
N ARG A 159 26.21 16.26 -20.32
CA ARG A 159 26.99 17.50 -20.44
C ARG A 159 28.29 17.46 -19.65
N GLY A 160 28.33 16.78 -18.50
CA GLY A 160 29.55 16.58 -17.71
C GLY A 160 30.55 15.60 -18.35
N GLU A 161 30.09 14.71 -19.22
CA GLU A 161 30.91 13.74 -19.97
C GLU A 161 31.35 14.24 -21.36
N ARG A 162 30.99 15.48 -21.75
CA ARG A 162 31.51 16.09 -22.99
C ARG A 162 32.92 16.63 -22.73
N PRO A 163 33.93 16.26 -23.54
CA PRO A 163 35.31 16.75 -23.41
C PRO A 163 35.41 18.26 -23.65
#